data_AF-A0A290X048-F1
#
_entry.id   AF-A0A290X048-F1
#
_cell.length_a   1.000
_cell.length_b   1.000
_cell.length_c   1.000
_cell.angle_alpha   90.00
_cell.angle_beta   90.00
_cell.angle_gamma   90.00
#
_symmetry.space_group_name_H-M   'P 1'
#
loop_
_entity.id
_entity.type
_entity.pdbx_description
1 polymer ?
#
loop_
_entity_poly.entity_id
_entity_poly.type
_entity_poly.pdbx_seq_one_letter_code
_entity_poly.pdbx_strand_id
1 'polypeptide(L)' 'MNSRHYRDMIIRAVGETDGKTLGLIVEHVVDAERAKEILRANGYGVAGLSASATAALVPQALPTERNP' A
#
# COMPACT_ATOMS: atom_id res chain seq x y z
N MET A 1 -6.75 -0.71 7.72
CA MET A 1 -5.40 -1.03 8.22
C MET A 1 -5.25 -0.46 9.63
N ASN A 2 -4.77 -1.25 10.60
CA ASN A 2 -4.58 -0.79 11.98
C ASN A 2 -3.18 -0.17 12.14
N SER A 3 -3.10 1.16 12.19
CA SER A 3 -1.82 1.88 12.25
C SER A 3 -0.96 1.54 13.46
N ARG A 4 -1.56 1.10 14.58
CA ARG A 4 -0.79 0.67 15.77
C ARG A 4 -0.05 -0.64 15.50
N HIS A 5 -0.70 -1.59 14.83
CA HIS A 5 -0.09 -2.87 14.51
C HIS A 5 1.16 -2.73 13.62
N TYR A 6 1.08 -1.92 12.56
CA TYR A 6 2.22 -1.68 11.68
C TYR A 6 3.36 -0.93 12.37
N ARG A 7 3.01 0.06 13.21
CA ARG A 7 4.00 0.77 14.03
C ARG A 7 4.77 -0.19 14.93
N ASP A 8 4.07 -1.07 15.64
CA ASP A 8 4.68 -2.01 16.56
C ASP A 8 5.52 -3.08 15.82
N MET A 9 5.09 -3.49 14.63
CA MET A 9 5.86 -4.38 13.75
C MET A 9 7.17 -3.73 13.29
N ILE A 10 7.14 -2.45 12.87
CA ILE A 10 8.35 -1.72 12.47
C ILE A 10 9.31 -1.57 13.65
N ILE A 11 8.80 -1.16 14.83
CA ILE A 11 9.63 -0.98 16.03
C ILE A 11 10.32 -2.29 16.40
N ARG A 12 9.61 -3.42 16.33
CA ARG A 12 10.17 -4.74 16.61
C ARG A 12 11.22 -5.14 15.58
N ALA A 13 10.93 -5.00 14.29
CA ALA A 13 11.86 -5.36 13.23
C ALA A 13 13.17 -4.56 13.30
N VAL A 14 13.10 -3.27 13.68
CA VAL A 14 14.28 -2.44 13.93
C VAL A 14 15.02 -2.88 15.19
N GLY A 15 14.31 -3.08 16.31
CA GLY A 15 14.90 -3.46 17.59
C GLY A 15 15.57 -4.84 17.58
N GLU A 16 15.04 -5.77 16.79
CA GLU A 16 15.57 -7.13 16.63
C GLU A 16 16.53 -7.27 15.44
N THR A 17 16.78 -6.21 14.67
CA THR A 17 17.58 -6.26 13.43
C THR A 17 17.08 -7.31 12.42
N ASP A 18 15.76 -7.50 12.37
CA ASP A 18 15.11 -8.43 11.44
C ASP A 18 15.08 -7.84 10.02
N GLY A 19 16.21 -7.98 9.33
CA GLY A 19 16.41 -7.49 7.97
C GLY A 19 15.42 -8.07 6.95
N LYS A 20 14.86 -9.25 7.21
CA LYS A 20 13.85 -9.86 6.32
C LYS A 20 12.53 -9.11 6.41
N THR A 21 12.04 -8.85 7.62
CA THR A 21 10.81 -8.08 7.82
C THR A 21 10.98 -6.65 7.32
N LEU A 22 12.14 -6.03 7.54
CA LEU A 22 12.44 -4.71 6.99
C LEU A 22 12.46 -4.70 5.45
N GLY A 23 13.03 -5.74 4.82
CA GLY A 23 12.99 -5.90 3.36
C GLY A 23 11.56 -5.98 2.82
N LEU A 24 10.71 -6.80 3.45
CA LEU A 24 9.29 -6.90 3.06
C LEU A 24 8.53 -5.58 3.24
N ILE A 25 8.81 -4.83 4.30
CA ILE A 25 8.22 -3.50 4.51
C ILE A 25 8.64 -2.54 3.38
N VAL A 26 9.91 -2.56 2.99
CA VAL A 26 10.42 -1.73 1.89
C VAL A 26 9.72 -2.08 0.57
N GLU A 27 9.62 -3.37 0.23
CA GLU A 27 8.92 -3.83 -0.97
C GLU A 27 7.47 -3.33 -1.00
N HIS A 28 6.73 -3.49 0.10
CA HIS A 28 5.35 -3.00 0.20
C HIS A 28 5.23 -1.47 0.06
N VAL A 29 6.18 -0.70 0.59
CA VAL A 29 6.20 0.77 0.44
C VAL A 29 6.47 1.17 -1.01
N VAL A 30 7.42 0.50 -1.67
CA VAL A 30 7.73 0.75 -3.08
C VAL A 30 6.51 0.45 -3.97
N ASP A 31 5.85 -0.69 -3.74
CA ASP A 31 4.63 -1.05 -4.49
C ASP A 31 3.51 -0.03 -4.27
N ALA A 32 3.32 0.44 -3.02
CA ALA A 32 2.32 1.44 -2.70
C ALA A 32 2.58 2.79 -3.38
N GLU A 33 3.84 3.24 -3.42
CA GLU A 33 4.22 4.47 -4.12
C GLU A 33 4.03 4.34 -5.64
N ARG A 34 4.42 3.20 -6.23
CA ARG A 34 4.17 2.93 -7.66
C ARG A 34 2.67 2.91 -7.98
N ALA A 35 1.85 2.27 -7.15
CA ALA A 35 0.40 2.26 -7.32
C ALA A 35 -0.19 3.67 -7.26
N LYS A 36 0.28 4.49 -6.32
CA LYS A 36 -0.10 5.90 -6.18
C LYS A 36 0.30 6.74 -7.40
N GLU A 37 1.47 6.52 -7.99
CA GLU A 37 1.89 7.16 -9.24
C GLU A 37 0.96 6.81 -10.40
N ILE A 38 0.63 5.53 -10.57
CA ILE A 38 -0.31 5.06 -11.61
C ILE A 38 -1.69 5.69 -11.42
N LEU A 39 -2.19 5.74 -10.19
CA LEU A 39 -3.47 6.36 -9.88
C LEU A 39 -3.46 7.85 -10.24
N ARG A 40 -2.40 8.58 -9.89
CA ARG A 40 -2.25 10.00 -10.24
C ARG A 40 -2.18 10.21 -11.76
N ALA A 41 -1.45 9.36 -12.48
CA ALA A 41 -1.37 9.42 -13.94
C ALA A 41 -2.75 9.24 -14.61
N ASN A 42 -3.64 8.45 -13.99
CA ASN A 42 -5.01 8.24 -14.43
C ASN A 42 -6.00 9.32 -13.93
N GLY A 43 -5.53 10.40 -13.31
CA GLY A 43 -6.37 11.50 -12.82
C GLY A 43 -7.05 11.24 -11.47
N TYR A 44 -6.64 10.19 -10.75
CA TYR A 44 -7.13 9.90 -9.40
C TYR A 44 -6.26 10.61 -8.34
N GLY A 45 -6.89 11.19 -7.32
CA GLY A 45 -6.17 11.83 -6.21
C GLY A 45 -5.56 13.19 -6.53
N VAL A 46 -6.07 13.86 -7.57
CA VAL A 46 -5.81 15.27 -7.86
C VAL A 46 -6.52 16.14 -6.81
N ALA A 47 -5.95 17.30 -6.47
CA ALA A 47 -6.33 18.13 -5.33
C ALA A 47 -7.85 18.24 -5.08
N GLY A 48 -8.27 18.01 -3.82
CA GLY A 48 -9.66 18.16 -3.37
C GLY A 48 -10.37 16.85 -2.98
N LEU A 49 -9.80 15.69 -3.32
CA LEU A 49 -10.36 14.38 -2.94
C LEU A 49 -9.51 13.70 -1.86
N SER A 50 -10.18 13.12 -0.85
CA SER A 50 -9.51 12.29 0.14
C SER A 50 -8.99 10.98 -0.48
N ALA A 51 -8.05 10.32 0.20
CA ALA A 51 -7.56 9.00 -0.23
C ALA A 51 -8.69 7.95 -0.33
N SER A 52 -9.68 8.01 0.56
CA SER A 52 -10.84 7.12 0.52
C SER A 52 -11.77 7.42 -0.66
N ALA A 53 -12.01 8.70 -0.95
CA ALA A 53 -12.80 9.11 -2.12
C ALA A 53 -12.09 8.69 -3.41
N THR A 54 -10.76 8.81 -3.46
CA THR A 54 -9.93 8.37 -4.58
C THR A 54 -10.01 6.84 -4.76
N ALA A 55 -9.90 6.07 -3.68
CA ALA A 55 -9.99 4.61 -3.72
C ALA A 55 -11.36 4.11 -4.20
N ALA A 56 -12.45 4.83 -3.88
CA ALA A 56 -13.79 4.49 -4.34
C ALA A 56 -13.99 4.68 -5.85
N LEU A 57 -13.14 5.48 -6.50
CA LEU A 57 -13.19 5.72 -7.95
C LEU A 57 -12.38 4.69 -8.75
N VAL A 58 -11.55 3.89 -8.08
CA VAL A 58 -10.79 2.81 -8.71
C VAL A 58 -11.75 1.65 -8.94
N PRO A 59 -11.93 1.16 -10.19
CA PRO A 59 -12.71 -0.04 -10.44
C PRO A 59 -12.17 -1.17 -9.57
N GLN A 60 -13.03 -1.85 -8.82
CA GLN A 60 -12.59 -3.02 -8.06
C GLN A 60 -12.02 -4.03 -9.05
N ALA A 61 -10.77 -4.44 -8.83
CA ALA A 61 -10.18 -5.50 -9.63
C ALA A 61 -11.11 -6.70 -9.57
N LEU A 62 -11.61 -7.13 -10.72
CA LEU A 62 -12.35 -8.38 -10.83
C LEU A 62 -11.46 -9.47 -10.22
N PRO A 63 -12.02 -10.37 -9.39
CA PRO A 63 -11.24 -11.47 -8.84
C PRO A 63 -10.57 -12.18 -10.02
N THR A 64 -9.23 -12.17 -10.04
CA THR A 64 -8.47 -12.89 -11.03
C THR A 64 -8.91 -14.35 -10.93
N GLU A 65 -9.68 -14.83 -11.91
CA GLU A 65 -9.97 -16.25 -12.03
C GLU A 65 -8.61 -16.95 -12.14
N ARG A 66 -8.14 -17.53 -11.03
CA ARG A 66 -7.10 -18.55 -11.08
C ARG A 66 -7.75 -19.72 -11.80
N ASN A 67 -7.51 -19.80 -13.10
CA ASN A 67 -7.76 -21.03 -13.84
C ASN A 67 -6.86 -22.12 -13.21
N PRO A 68 -7.41 -23.25 -12.77
CA PRO A 68 -6.67 -24.32 -12.09
C PRO A 68 -5.58 -24.95 -12.96
#